data_AF-A0A0R3KHA1-F1
#
_entry.id   AF-A0A0R3KHA1-F1
#
_cell.length_a   1.000
_cell.length_b   1.000
_cell.length_c   1.000
_cell.angle_alpha   90.00
_cell.angle_beta   90.00
_cell.angle_gamma   90.00
#
_symmetry.space_group_name_H-M   'P 1'
#
loop_
_entity.id
_entity.type
_entity.pdbx_description
1 polymer ?
#
loop_
_entity_poly.entity_id
_entity_poly.type
_entity_poly.pdbx_seq_one_letter_code
_entity_poly.pdbx_strand_id
1 'polypeptide(L)'
;MIRSGMRVMTRSDTRSNRPAIEIADILRRHGDAYRRVHAGHLGRVERRVMSAIVACRTEALGGHMEACDDCGTTRVAYNSCRNRHCPKCQGRARAAWLAARQADLLPVFVAGEVVVFL
;
A
#
# COMPACT_ATOMS: atom_id res chain seq x y z
N MET A 1 17.50 11.05 5.00
CA MET A 1 18.52 11.14 3.93
C MET A 1 18.07 10.31 2.75
N ILE A 2 17.88 10.93 1.58
CA ILE A 2 17.60 10.23 0.31
C ILE A 2 18.95 9.73 -0.21
N ARG A 3 19.14 8.41 -0.35
CA ARG A 3 20.39 7.89 -0.93
C ARG A 3 20.41 8.23 -2.42
N SER A 4 21.55 8.70 -2.93
CA SER A 4 21.77 9.16 -4.32
C SER A 4 21.66 8.06 -5.39
N GLY A 5 21.21 6.85 -5.05
CA GLY A 5 21.01 5.77 -6.02
C GLY A 5 19.76 6.03 -6.84
N MET A 6 19.94 6.36 -8.11
CA MET A 6 18.85 6.62 -9.06
C MET A 6 18.28 5.28 -9.56
N ARG A 7 17.01 5.00 -9.27
CA ARG A 7 16.31 3.81 -9.78
C ARG A 7 15.57 4.17 -11.07
N VAL A 8 15.74 3.36 -12.11
CA VAL A 8 15.04 3.53 -13.38
C VAL A 8 13.57 3.12 -13.26
N MET A 9 12.66 3.95 -13.79
CA MET A 9 11.21 3.77 -13.86
C MET A 9 10.77 3.78 -15.33
N THR A 10 9.78 2.94 -15.70
CA THR A 10 9.19 2.96 -17.05
C THR A 10 8.05 3.98 -17.15
N ARG A 11 7.76 4.50 -18.36
CA ARG A 11 6.86 5.65 -18.60
C ARG A 11 5.38 5.44 -18.22
N SER A 12 4.94 4.20 -17.97
CA SER A 12 3.55 3.87 -17.60
C SER A 12 3.35 3.79 -16.08
N ASP A 13 3.26 4.93 -15.41
CA ASP A 13 2.73 5.01 -14.03
C ASP A 13 1.80 6.22 -13.88
N THR A 14 0.73 6.30 -14.68
CA THR A 14 -0.25 7.38 -14.57
C THR A 14 -1.69 6.87 -14.52
N ARG A 15 -2.03 6.24 -13.39
CA ARG A 15 -3.06 6.73 -12.45
C ARG A 15 -3.20 5.73 -11.30
N SER A 16 -2.71 6.14 -10.13
CA SER A 16 -2.81 5.37 -8.91
C SER A 16 -4.28 5.19 -8.52
N ASN A 17 -4.80 3.97 -8.60
CA ASN A 17 -6.01 3.54 -7.90
C ASN A 17 -5.73 3.53 -6.38
N ARG A 18 -5.38 4.70 -5.83
CA ARG A 18 -5.15 4.90 -4.40
C ARG A 18 -6.49 5.19 -3.77
N PRO A 19 -6.84 4.50 -2.67
CA PRO A 19 -8.03 4.84 -1.93
C PRO A 19 -7.93 6.30 -1.44
N ALA A 20 -9.07 6.99 -1.40
CA ALA A 20 -9.12 8.38 -0.91
C ALA A 20 -8.66 8.51 0.55
N ILE A 21 -8.77 7.42 1.33
CA ILE A 21 -8.34 7.34 2.73
C ILE A 21 -7.56 6.04 2.94
N GLU A 22 -6.36 6.14 3.48
CA GLU A 22 -5.58 4.98 3.94
C GLU A 22 -5.74 4.77 5.46
N ILE A 23 -5.50 3.54 5.93
CA ILE A 23 -5.42 3.26 7.38
C ILE A 23 -4.37 4.15 8.07
N ALA A 24 -3.29 4.49 7.36
CA ALA A 24 -2.28 5.41 7.88
C ALA A 24 -2.87 6.79 8.21
N ASP A 25 -3.83 7.29 7.44
CA ASP A 25 -4.46 8.60 7.68
C ASP A 25 -5.33 8.57 8.94
N ILE A 26 -6.09 7.49 9.12
CA ILE A 26 -6.89 7.26 10.34
C ILE A 26 -5.96 7.17 11.56
N LEU A 27 -4.86 6.43 11.46
CA LEU A 27 -3.90 6.27 12.56
C LEU A 27 -3.13 7.56 12.86
N ARG A 28 -2.85 8.41 11.87
CA ARG A 28 -2.25 9.73 12.13
C ARG A 28 -3.21 10.64 12.88
N ARG A 29 -4.49 10.67 12.49
CA ARG A 29 -5.48 11.54 13.11
C ARG A 29 -5.94 11.05 14.49
N HIS A 30 -6.11 9.74 14.67
CA HIS A 30 -6.77 9.17 15.86
C HIS A 30 -5.92 8.17 16.64
N GLY A 31 -4.74 7.79 16.14
CA GLY A 31 -3.95 6.69 16.69
C GLY A 31 -3.46 6.92 18.12
N ASP A 32 -3.13 8.16 18.51
CA ASP A 32 -2.72 8.47 19.88
C ASP A 32 -3.87 8.36 20.87
N ALA A 33 -5.05 8.86 20.51
CA ALA A 33 -6.25 8.71 21.33
C ALA A 33 -6.60 7.22 21.50
N TYR A 34 -6.57 6.46 20.41
CA TYR A 34 -6.80 5.02 20.44
C TYR A 34 -5.78 4.29 21.32
N ARG A 35 -4.48 4.63 21.22
CA ARG A 35 -3.43 4.05 22.06
C ARG A 35 -3.63 4.32 23.55
N ARG A 36 -4.10 5.50 23.91
CA ARG A 36 -4.37 5.86 25.32
C ARG A 36 -5.56 5.09 25.87
N VAL A 37 -6.68 5.08 25.16
CA VAL A 37 -7.91 4.38 25.59
C VAL A 37 -7.68 2.87 25.71
N HIS A 38 -6.88 2.29 24.81
CA HIS A 38 -6.63 0.85 24.77
C HIS A 38 -5.25 0.45 25.31
N ALA A 39 -4.64 1.25 26.19
CA ALA A 39 -3.27 1.02 26.67
C ALA A 39 -3.07 -0.35 27.34
N GLY A 40 -4.09 -0.89 28.01
CA GLY A 40 -4.06 -2.23 28.63
C GLY A 40 -4.28 -3.40 27.66
N HIS A 41 -4.79 -3.14 26.46
CA HIS A 41 -5.13 -4.18 25.46
C HIS A 41 -4.17 -4.19 24.27
N LEU A 42 -3.45 -3.08 24.03
CA LEU A 42 -2.47 -3.00 22.95
C LEU A 42 -1.10 -3.46 23.42
N GLY A 43 -0.74 -4.67 22.99
CA GLY A 43 0.60 -5.22 23.18
C GLY A 43 1.66 -4.52 22.34
N ARG A 44 2.89 -5.02 22.46
CA ARG A 44 4.06 -4.48 21.73
C ARG A 44 3.90 -4.64 20.21
N VAL A 45 3.29 -5.73 19.75
CA VAL A 45 3.16 -6.05 18.32
C VAL A 45 2.21 -5.07 17.65
N GLU A 46 1.05 -4.82 18.25
CA GLU A 46 0.03 -3.91 17.74
C GLU A 46 0.59 -2.49 17.62
N ARG A 47 1.26 -2.00 18.68
CA ARG A 47 1.90 -0.67 18.66
C ARG A 47 2.97 -0.56 17.58
N ARG A 48 3.76 -1.62 17.37
CA ARG A 48 4.77 -1.67 16.29
C ARG A 48 4.13 -1.67 14.91
N VAL A 49 3.03 -2.40 14.72
CA VAL A 49 2.26 -2.39 13.47
C VAL A 49 1.68 -1.01 13.20
N MET A 50 1.03 -0.39 14.18
CA MET A 50 0.49 0.97 14.04
C MET A 50 1.59 1.96 13.64
N SER A 51 2.74 1.92 14.31
CA SER A 51 3.88 2.80 14.02
C SER A 51 4.45 2.56 12.61
N ALA A 52 4.57 1.29 12.20
CA ALA A 52 5.04 0.92 10.87
C ALA A 52 4.08 1.41 9.77
N ILE A 53 2.77 1.30 9.98
CA ILE A 53 1.75 1.77 9.03
C ILE A 53 1.84 3.30 8.87
N VAL A 54 1.97 4.04 9.97
CA VAL A 54 2.08 5.52 9.94
C VAL A 54 3.34 5.99 9.20
N ALA A 55 4.47 5.33 9.43
CA ALA A 55 5.76 5.67 8.81
C ALA A 55 5.90 5.17 7.35
N CYS A 56 5.01 4.29 6.89
CA CYS A 56 5.15 3.67 5.58
C CYS A 56 5.05 4.69 4.44
N ARG A 57 6.05 4.70 3.54
CA ARG A 57 6.15 5.63 2.40
C ARG A 57 6.17 7.10 2.81
N THR A 58 6.81 7.42 3.94
CA THR A 58 7.14 8.79 4.34
C THR A 58 8.66 8.96 4.45
N GLU A 59 9.10 10.21 4.58
CA GLU A 59 10.49 10.58 4.82
C GLU A 59 11.12 9.91 6.05
N ALA A 60 10.30 9.50 7.04
CA ALA A 60 10.74 8.83 8.27
C ALA A 60 11.49 7.51 7.99
N LEU A 61 11.21 6.85 6.86
CA LEU A 61 11.90 5.63 6.43
C LEU A 61 12.98 5.89 5.37
N GLY A 62 13.26 7.15 5.08
CA GLY A 62 14.10 7.57 3.97
C GLY A 62 13.48 7.28 2.60
N GLY A 63 14.26 7.53 1.56
CA GLY A 63 13.84 7.33 0.18
C GLY A 63 15.01 7.28 -0.79
N HIS A 64 14.67 7.21 -2.06
CA HIS A 64 15.60 7.26 -3.20
C HIS A 64 14.97 8.08 -4.33
N MET A 65 15.79 8.52 -5.28
CA MET A 65 15.29 9.15 -6.50
C MET A 65 14.98 8.08 -7.53
N GLU A 66 13.83 8.20 -8.18
CA GLU A 66 13.48 7.45 -9.39
C GLU A 66 13.55 8.39 -10.59
N ALA A 67 14.07 7.91 -11.72
CA ALA A 67 14.11 8.64 -12.98
C ALA A 67 13.49 7.79 -14.08
N CYS A 68 12.66 8.41 -14.92
CA CYS A 68 12.11 7.75 -16.10
C CYS A 68 13.19 7.62 -17.18
N ASP A 69 13.37 6.41 -17.73
CA ASP A 69 14.28 6.16 -18.85
C ASP A 69 13.82 6.73 -20.18
N ASP A 70 12.51 6.92 -20.35
CA ASP A 70 11.90 7.42 -21.59
C ASP A 70 11.84 8.96 -21.63
N CYS A 71 11.40 9.61 -20.55
CA CYS A 71 11.19 11.07 -20.52
C CYS A 71 12.05 11.85 -19.51
N GLY A 72 12.94 11.19 -18.77
CA GLY A 72 13.85 11.85 -17.82
C GLY A 72 13.18 12.44 -16.56
N THR A 73 11.86 12.30 -16.41
CA THR A 73 11.13 12.79 -15.23
C THR A 73 11.66 12.13 -13.96
N THR A 74 11.98 12.92 -12.94
CA THR A 74 12.45 12.41 -11.65
C THR A 74 11.40 12.56 -10.55
N ARG A 75 11.40 11.65 -9.58
CA ARG A 75 10.56 11.74 -8.38
C ARG A 75 11.26 11.16 -7.16
N VAL A 76 10.88 11.62 -5.97
CA VAL A 76 11.29 11.00 -4.71
C VAL A 76 10.37 9.81 -4.43
N ALA A 77 10.96 8.63 -4.25
CA ALA A 77 10.27 7.44 -3.81
C ALA A 77 10.65 7.10 -2.36
N TYR A 78 9.69 7.23 -1.44
CA TYR A 78 9.89 6.86 -0.05
C TYR A 78 9.87 5.34 0.15
N ASN A 79 10.64 4.86 1.11
CA ASN A 79 10.76 3.43 1.39
C ASN A 79 9.49 2.87 2.06
N SER A 80 9.20 1.59 1.80
CA SER A 80 8.10 0.89 2.46
C SER A 80 8.51 0.42 3.86
N CYS A 81 7.54 0.28 4.77
CA CYS A 81 7.80 -0.24 6.13
C CYS A 81 8.07 -1.75 6.17
N ARG A 82 7.80 -2.48 5.08
CA ARG A 82 7.99 -3.94 4.93
C ARG A 82 7.27 -4.79 5.99
N ASN A 83 6.33 -4.23 6.73
CA ASN A 83 5.54 -4.96 7.71
C ASN A 83 4.46 -5.79 6.99
N ARG A 84 4.35 -7.08 7.33
CA ARG A 84 3.36 -8.01 6.74
C ARG A 84 1.90 -7.58 6.97
N HIS A 85 1.66 -6.79 8.02
CA HIS A 85 0.32 -6.30 8.39
C HIS A 85 -0.03 -4.95 7.74
N CYS A 86 0.89 -4.32 7.01
CA CYS A 86 0.64 -3.02 6.39
C CYS A 86 -0.14 -3.19 5.07
N PRO A 87 -1.39 -2.70 4.96
CA PRO A 87 -2.20 -2.89 3.75
C PRO A 87 -1.55 -2.29 2.50
N LYS A 88 -0.83 -1.17 2.66
CA LYS A 88 -0.08 -0.50 1.58
C LYS A 88 1.09 -1.35 1.06
N CYS A 89 1.77 -2.08 1.95
CA CYS A 89 2.85 -2.98 1.56
C CYS A 89 2.33 -4.27 0.93
N GLN A 90 1.17 -4.77 1.39
CA GLN A 90 0.57 -6.01 0.90
C GLN A 90 -0.26 -5.83 -0.38
N GLY A 91 -0.46 -4.60 -0.87
CA GLY A 91 -1.30 -4.33 -2.03
C GLY A 91 -0.97 -5.16 -3.28
N ARG A 92 0.32 -5.31 -3.61
CA ARG A 92 0.75 -6.13 -4.77
C ARG A 92 0.47 -7.62 -4.56
N ALA A 93 0.75 -8.15 -3.38
CA ALA A 93 0.47 -9.55 -3.04
C ALA A 93 -1.03 -9.83 -3.08
N ARG A 94 -1.85 -8.92 -2.52
CA ARG A 94 -3.31 -8.98 -2.60
C ARG A 94 -3.80 -8.95 -4.05
N ALA A 95 -3.29 -8.06 -4.89
CA ALA A 95 -3.69 -7.96 -6.28
C ALA A 95 -3.34 -9.24 -7.07
N ALA A 96 -2.14 -9.78 -6.88
CA ALA A 96 -1.73 -11.05 -7.49
C ALA A 96 -2.61 -12.22 -7.02
N TRP A 97 -2.92 -12.29 -5.73
CA TRP A 97 -3.82 -13.29 -5.18
C TRP A 97 -5.23 -13.17 -5.77
N LEU A 98 -5.80 -11.96 -5.84
CA LEU A 98 -7.12 -11.72 -6.44
C LEU A 98 -7.14 -12.15 -7.91
N ALA A 99 -6.13 -11.77 -8.70
CA ALA A 99 -6.03 -12.17 -10.10
C ALA A 99 -5.99 -13.70 -10.27
N ALA A 100 -5.25 -14.40 -9.40
CA ALA A 100 -5.18 -15.86 -9.43
C ALA A 100 -6.50 -16.54 -9.03
N ARG A 101 -7.28 -15.94 -8.12
CA ARG A 101 -8.58 -16.49 -7.68
C ARG A 101 -9.73 -16.13 -8.62
N GLN A 102 -9.57 -15.10 -9.46
CA GLN A 102 -10.58 -14.71 -10.46
C GLN A 102 -10.96 -15.88 -11.37
N ALA A 103 -9.99 -16.75 -11.71
CA ALA A 103 -10.20 -17.93 -12.54
C ALA A 103 -10.97 -19.06 -11.83
N ASP A 104 -11.04 -19.04 -10.50
CA ASP A 104 -11.71 -20.07 -9.70
C ASP A 104 -13.20 -19.73 -9.44
N LEU A 105 -13.67 -18.58 -9.93
CA LEU A 105 -15.05 -18.14 -9.75
C LEU A 105 -15.98 -19.02 -10.58
N LEU A 106 -16.91 -19.71 -9.92
CA LEU A 106 -17.98 -20.44 -10.59
C LEU A 106 -18.87 -19.45 -11.35
N PRO A 107 -19.35 -19.81 -12.56
CA PRO A 107 -20.33 -19.02 -13.29
C PRO A 107 -21.68 -19.12 -12.58
N VAL A 108 -21.90 -18.27 -11.57
CA VAL A 108 -23.18 -18.19 -10.85
C VAL A 108 -24.05 -17.11 -11.47
N PHE A 109 -25.23 -17.51 -11.94
CA PHE A 109 -26.21 -16.61 -12.52
C PHE A 109 -27.00 -15.93 -11.41
N VAL A 110 -26.88 -14.60 -11.30
CA VAL A 110 -28.00 -13.78 -10.79
C VAL A 110 -28.94 -13.57 -11.97
N ALA A 111 -30.22 -13.88 -11.81
CA ALA A 111 -31.20 -13.87 -12.89
C ALA A 111 -31.16 -12.55 -13.69
N GLY A 112 -30.56 -12.57 -14.90
CA GLY A 112 -30.64 -11.44 -15.83
C GLY A 112 -29.46 -11.19 -16.78
N GLU A 113 -28.20 -11.53 -16.45
CA GLU A 113 -27.07 -11.22 -17.35
C GLU A 113 -26.09 -12.39 -17.49
N VAL A 114 -25.86 -12.80 -18.73
CA VAL A 114 -24.83 -13.78 -19.06
C VAL A 114 -23.51 -13.03 -19.17
N VAL A 115 -22.66 -13.13 -18.14
CA VAL A 115 -21.25 -12.78 -18.29
C VAL A 115 -20.54 -13.97 -18.95
N VAL A 116 -20.64 -14.08 -20.27
CA VAL A 116 -19.83 -15.02 -21.06
C VAL A 116 -18.43 -14.43 -21.17
N PHE A 117 -17.46 -15.04 -20.49
CA PHE A 117 -16.05 -14.88 -20.85
C PHE A 117 -15.72 -15.90 -21.95
N LEU A 118 -15.74 -15.46 -23.21
CA LEU A 118 -14.95 -16.07 -24.29
C LEU A 118 -13.63 -15.29 -24.41
#